data_AF-A0A8K1D6N9-F1
#
_entry.id   AF-A0A8K1D6N9-F1
#
_cell.length_a   1.000
_cell.length_b   1.000
_cell.length_c   1.000
_cell.angle_alpha   90.00
_cell.angle_beta   90.00
_cell.angle_gamma   90.00
#
_symmetry.space_group_name_H-M   'P 1'
#
loop_
_entity.id
_entity.type
_entity.pdbx_description
1 polymer ?
#
loop_
_entity_poly.entity_id
_entity_poly.type
_entity_poly.pdbx_seq_one_letter_code
_entity_poly.pdbx_strand_id
1 'polypeptide(L)'
;ELMQQNDIGYVLNASNTCPKPDFIPESHFLRVPVNDSFCEKILPWLDKSVDFIEKAKASNGRVLVHCLAGISRSATIAIAYIMKRMDMSLDEAY
;
A
#
# COMPACT_ATOMS: atom_id res chain seq x y z
N GLU A 1 5.75 -13.62 12.83
CA GLU A 1 7.19 -13.89 12.71
C GLU A 1 7.83 -13.12 11.56
N LEU A 2 7.54 -13.42 10.28
CA LEU A 2 8.16 -12.72 9.13
C LEU A 2 7.95 -11.19 9.12
N MET A 3 6.74 -10.71 9.44
CA MET A 3 6.49 -9.26 9.51
C MET A 3 7.32 -8.57 10.58
N GLN A 4 7.49 -9.20 11.75
CA GLN A 4 8.34 -8.66 12.83
C GLN A 4 9.81 -8.70 12.44
N GLN A 5 10.28 -9.78 11.80
CA GLN A 5 11.65 -9.90 11.31
C GLN A 5 12.02 -8.82 10.28
N ASN A 6 11.03 -8.29 9.57
CA ASN A 6 11.21 -7.21 8.60
C ASN A 6 10.83 -5.83 9.17
N ASP A 7 10.59 -5.72 10.48
CA ASP A 7 10.13 -4.51 11.20
C ASP A 7 8.89 -3.84 10.58
N ILE A 8 7.98 -4.65 10.02
CA ILE A 8 6.75 -4.16 9.39
C ILE A 8 5.73 -3.84 10.50
N GLY A 9 5.57 -2.55 10.76
CA GLY A 9 4.63 -2.01 11.75
C GLY A 9 3.35 -1.43 11.16
N TYR A 10 3.27 -1.28 9.83
CA TYR A 10 2.16 -0.67 9.10
C TYR A 10 1.72 -1.55 7.93
N VAL A 11 0.42 -1.53 7.61
CA VAL A 11 -0.14 -2.32 6.51
C VAL A 11 -1.09 -1.46 5.68
N LEU A 12 -0.83 -1.42 4.37
CA LEU A 12 -1.76 -0.91 3.36
C LEU A 12 -2.31 -2.10 2.57
N ASN A 13 -3.61 -2.35 2.74
CA ASN A 13 -4.31 -3.49 2.14
C ASN A 13 -5.20 -3.02 0.98
N ALA A 14 -4.78 -3.30 -0.25
CA ALA A 14 -5.48 -3.00 -1.49
C ALA A 14 -6.42 -4.13 -1.91
N SER A 15 -7.40 -4.45 -1.07
CA SER A 15 -8.41 -5.47 -1.37
C SER A 15 -9.69 -5.26 -0.54
N ASN A 16 -10.76 -5.93 -0.95
CA ASN A 16 -12.00 -6.04 -0.18
C ASN A 16 -11.99 -7.23 0.79
N THR A 17 -11.22 -8.27 0.52
CA THR A 17 -11.39 -9.59 1.15
C THR A 17 -10.27 -10.00 2.09
N CYS A 18 -9.03 -9.50 1.90
CA CYS A 18 -7.94 -9.88 2.79
C CYS A 18 -8.17 -9.25 4.17
N PRO A 19 -8.13 -10.01 5.29
CA PRO A 19 -8.34 -9.48 6.62
C PRO A 19 -7.19 -8.56 7.07
N LYS A 20 -7.46 -7.70 8.06
CA LYS A 20 -6.41 -6.99 8.79
C LYS A 20 -5.76 -7.98 9.77
N PRO A 21 -4.42 -8.03 9.90
CA PRO A 21 -3.78 -8.81 10.95
C PRO A 21 -4.16 -8.28 12.35
N ASP A 22 -4.38 -9.18 13.31
CA ASP A 22 -4.81 -8.78 14.67
C ASP A 22 -3.78 -7.93 15.40
N PHE A 23 -2.49 -8.19 15.16
CA PHE A 23 -1.37 -7.50 15.82
C PHE A 23 -1.05 -6.11 15.23
N ILE A 24 -1.72 -5.70 14.13
CA ILE A 24 -1.56 -4.35 13.58
C ILE A 24 -2.68 -3.46 14.13
N PRO A 25 -2.36 -2.35 14.83
CA PRO A 25 -3.36 -1.43 15.33
C PRO A 25 -4.07 -0.69 14.18
N GLU A 26 -5.30 -0.25 14.41
CA GLU A 26 -6.09 0.45 13.38
C GLU A 26 -5.41 1.74 12.90
N SER A 27 -4.67 2.42 13.78
CA SER A 27 -3.88 3.60 13.44
C SER A 27 -2.74 3.32 12.45
N HIS A 28 -2.29 2.07 12.33
CA HIS A 28 -1.23 1.65 11.41
C HIS A 28 -1.78 0.80 10.26
N PHE A 29 -3.09 0.82 10.05
CA PHE A 29 -3.73 0.09 8.98
C PHE A 29 -4.48 1.04 8.04
N LEU A 30 -4.33 0.81 6.74
CA LEU A 30 -5.16 1.45 5.73
C LEU A 30 -5.72 0.40 4.78
N ARG A 31 -7.05 0.34 4.66
CA ARG A 31 -7.71 -0.38 3.58
C ARG A 31 -7.97 0.54 2.39
N VAL A 32 -7.59 0.05 1.21
CA VAL A 32 -7.99 0.56 -0.10
C VAL A 32 -8.93 -0.49 -0.71
N PRO A 33 -10.26 -0.33 -0.57
CA PRO A 33 -11.24 -1.37 -0.89
C PRO A 33 -11.52 -1.45 -2.40
N VAL A 34 -10.55 -2.00 -3.15
CA VAL A 34 -10.60 -2.08 -4.61
C VAL A 34 -10.53 -3.52 -5.13
N ASN A 35 -11.32 -3.79 -6.18
CA ASN A 35 -11.29 -5.04 -6.93
C ASN A 35 -10.24 -5.03 -8.04
N ASP A 36 -9.83 -6.21 -8.46
CA ASP A 36 -8.92 -6.38 -9.60
C ASP A 36 -9.74 -6.48 -10.88
N SER A 37 -10.16 -5.33 -11.42
CA SER A 37 -11.02 -5.30 -12.61
C SER A 37 -10.82 -4.01 -13.40
N PHE A 38 -11.11 -4.06 -14.70
CA PHE A 38 -11.02 -2.90 -15.59
C PHE A 38 -12.00 -1.77 -15.27
N CYS A 39 -13.09 -2.05 -14.55
CA CYS A 39 -14.09 -1.05 -14.17
C CYS A 39 -13.77 -0.37 -12.83
N GLU A 40 -12.78 -0.87 -12.09
CA GLU A 40 -12.43 -0.36 -10.77
C GLU A 40 -11.61 0.94 -10.87
N LYS A 41 -11.88 1.89 -9.97
CA LYS A 41 -11.16 3.17 -9.93
C LYS A 41 -10.21 3.21 -8.74
N ILE A 42 -8.93 2.91 -8.99
CA ILE A 42 -7.88 3.01 -7.97
C ILE A 42 -7.30 4.42 -7.84
N LEU A 43 -7.36 5.24 -8.90
CA LEU A 43 -6.80 6.59 -8.94
C LEU A 43 -7.22 7.48 -7.74
N PRO A 44 -8.50 7.54 -7.33
CA PRO A 44 -8.91 8.36 -6.18
C PRO A 44 -8.27 7.97 -4.84
N TRP A 45 -7.67 6.78 -4.76
CA TRP A 45 -7.03 6.27 -3.54
C TRP A 45 -5.52 6.52 -3.50
N LEU A 46 -4.89 6.94 -4.60
CA LEU A 46 -3.43 7.00 -4.70
C LEU A 46 -2.86 8.07 -3.76
N ASP A 47 -3.39 9.29 -3.74
CA ASP A 47 -2.89 10.34 -2.85
C ASP A 47 -2.98 9.93 -1.38
N LYS A 48 -4.13 9.37 -0.96
CA LYS A 48 -4.31 8.85 0.41
C LYS A 48 -3.32 7.72 0.74
N SER A 49 -3.01 6.88 -0.24
CA SER A 49 -2.05 5.78 -0.09
C SER A 49 -0.63 6.30 0.08
N VAL A 50 -0.23 7.28 -0.74
CA VAL A 50 1.07 7.95 -0.63
C VAL A 50 1.21 8.65 0.73
N ASP A 51 0.21 9.40 1.15
CA ASP A 51 0.20 10.07 2.46
C ASP A 51 0.34 9.11 3.63
N PHE A 52 -0.32 7.94 3.56
CA PHE A 52 -0.19 6.91 4.57
C PHE A 52 1.23 6.35 4.64
N ILE A 53 1.82 6.05 3.49
CA ILE A 53 3.20 5.55 3.43
C ILE A 53 4.18 6.58 3.98
N GLU A 54 3.99 7.85 3.66
CA GLU A 54 4.85 8.94 4.12
C GLU A 54 4.71 9.23 5.61
N LYS A 55 3.51 9.14 6.17
CA LYS A 55 3.30 9.24 7.62
C LYS A 55 4.00 8.10 8.37
N ALA A 56 3.92 6.88 7.86
CA ALA A 56 4.64 5.75 8.43
C ALA A 56 6.17 5.96 8.33
N LYS A 57 6.66 6.40 7.17
CA LYS A 57 8.09 6.71 6.97
C LYS A 57 8.58 7.82 7.90
N ALA A 58 7.80 8.88 8.11
CA ALA A 58 8.15 9.98 9.02
C ALA A 58 8.25 9.54 10.49
N SER A 59 7.59 8.44 10.86
CA SER A 59 7.71 7.80 12.18
C SER A 59 8.76 6.68 12.22
N ASN A 60 9.65 6.60 11.22
CA ASN A 60 10.63 5.52 11.03
C ASN A 60 9.99 4.11 10.96
N GLY A 61 8.71 4.03 10.58
CA GLY A 61 8.00 2.77 10.38
C GLY A 61 8.20 2.18 8.98
N ARG A 62 7.94 0.87 8.85
CA ARG A 62 7.90 0.18 7.56
C ARG A 62 6.48 -0.27 7.23
N VAL A 63 6.10 -0.07 5.97
CA VAL A 63 4.78 -0.39 5.44
C VAL A 63 4.84 -1.60 4.53
N LEU A 64 3.99 -2.59 4.77
CA LEU A 64 3.67 -3.60 3.78
C LEU A 64 2.48 -3.14 2.94
N VAL A 65 2.73 -2.91 1.66
CA VAL A 65 1.68 -2.67 0.66
C VAL A 65 1.34 -4.01 0.02
N HIS A 66 0.12 -4.51 0.23
CA HIS A 66 -0.28 -5.81 -0.31
C HIS A 66 -1.70 -5.80 -0.88
N CYS A 67 -1.98 -6.76 -1.76
CA CYS A 67 -3.32 -7.12 -2.19
C CYS A 67 -3.50 -8.63 -1.98
N LEU A 68 -4.38 -9.29 -2.76
CA LEU A 68 -4.57 -10.73 -2.68
C LEU A 68 -3.34 -11.53 -3.15
N ALA A 69 -2.78 -11.18 -4.31
CA ALA A 69 -1.71 -11.95 -4.96
C ALA A 69 -0.39 -11.18 -5.10
N GLY A 70 -0.37 -9.87 -4.80
CA GLY A 70 0.81 -9.04 -4.96
C GLY A 70 1.16 -8.67 -6.41
N ILE A 71 0.23 -8.81 -7.36
CA ILE A 71 0.50 -8.66 -8.80
C ILE A 71 -0.05 -7.34 -9.40
N SER A 72 -1.30 -7.00 -9.11
CA SER A 72 -2.01 -5.89 -9.80
C SER A 72 -2.21 -4.67 -8.89
N ARG A 73 -3.19 -4.71 -7.98
CA ARG A 73 -3.60 -3.56 -7.14
C ARG A 73 -2.49 -2.98 -6.26
N SER A 74 -1.78 -3.83 -5.52
CA SER A 74 -0.69 -3.37 -4.64
C SER A 74 0.51 -2.88 -5.44
N ALA A 75 0.84 -3.53 -6.56
CA ALA A 75 1.89 -3.09 -7.45
C ALA A 75 1.56 -1.71 -8.04
N THR A 76 0.31 -1.49 -8.47
CA THR A 76 -0.16 -0.19 -8.95
C THR A 76 0.02 0.91 -7.91
N ILE A 77 -0.30 0.66 -6.63
CA ILE A 77 -0.06 1.63 -5.54
C ILE A 77 1.43 1.87 -5.31
N ALA A 78 2.25 0.81 -5.33
CA ALA A 78 3.70 0.93 -5.16
C ALA A 78 4.33 1.76 -6.28
N ILE A 79 3.98 1.49 -7.54
CA ILE A 79 4.43 2.25 -8.71
C ILE A 79 4.01 3.72 -8.58
N ALA A 80 2.74 4.00 -8.24
CA ALA A 80 2.26 5.36 -8.04
C ALA A 80 3.02 6.11 -6.94
N TYR A 81 3.37 5.41 -5.85
CA TYR A 81 4.21 5.97 -4.79
C TYR A 81 5.62 6.31 -5.30
N ILE A 82 6.26 5.40 -6.04
CA ILE A 82 7.59 5.64 -6.63
C ILE A 82 7.56 6.84 -7.57
N MET A 83 6.61 6.88 -8.52
CA MET A 83 6.43 8.01 -9.44
C MET A 83 6.33 9.33 -8.67
N LYS A 84 5.43 9.38 -7.66
CA LYS A 84 5.15 10.60 -6.90
C LYS A 84 6.33 11.05 -6.02
N ARG A 85 7.09 10.09 -5.47
CA ARG A 85 8.11 10.36 -4.45
C ARG A 85 9.53 10.43 -4.97
N MET A 86 9.77 9.87 -6.14
CA MET A 86 11.08 9.82 -6.79
C MET A 86 11.12 10.62 -8.09
N ASP A 87 10.03 11.36 -8.41
CA ASP A 87 9.89 12.15 -9.64
C ASP A 87 10.15 11.30 -10.90
N MET A 88 9.63 10.08 -10.89
CA MET A 88 9.77 9.11 -11.96
C MET A 88 8.52 9.10 -12.84
N SER A 89 8.73 8.96 -14.14
CA SER A 89 7.68 8.63 -15.08
C SER A 89 7.11 7.22 -14.81
N LEU A 90 5.99 6.89 -15.46
CA LEU A 90 5.41 5.55 -15.36
C LEU A 90 6.38 4.47 -15.87
N ASP A 91 7.12 4.75 -16.94
CA ASP A 91 8.04 3.80 -17.57
C ASP A 91 9.25 3.49 -16.68
N GLU A 92 9.77 4.50 -15.96
CA GLU A 92 10.89 4.31 -15.02
C GLU A 92 10.49 3.59 -13.73
N ALA A 93 9.25 3.79 -13.29
CA ALA A 93 8.75 3.23 -12.04
C ALA A 93 8.19 1.80 -12.17
N TYR A 94 7.93 1.34 -13.39
CA TYR A 94 7.39 0.02 -13.71
C TYR A 94 8.51 -1.00 -13.94
#